data_AF-D5VQR8-F1
#
_entry.id   AF-D5VQR8-F1
#
_cell.length_a   1.000
_cell.length_b   1.000
_cell.length_c   1.000
_cell.angle_alpha   90.00
_cell.angle_beta   90.00
_cell.angle_gamma   90.00
#
_symmetry.space_group_name_H-M   'P 1'
#
loop_
_entity.id
_entity.type
_entity.pdbx_description
1 polymer ?
#
loop_
_entity_poly.entity_id
_entity_poly.type
_entity_poly.pdbx_seq_one_letter_code
_entity_poly.pdbx_strand_id
1 'polypeptide(L)' 'MENLWAKIGETAGRIYNILLEGEKTLSQLEKILRKEGYSPSVIKMAIGWLAREDKVDVLKDNRKMVIKLKNP' A
#
# COMPACT_ATOMS: atom_id res chain seq x y z
N MET A 1 -3.92 -13.36 20.28
CA MET A 1 -2.88 -13.52 19.24
C MET A 1 -3.26 -12.57 18.11
N GLU A 2 -2.47 -11.53 17.86
CA GLU A 2 -2.81 -10.56 16.82
C GLU A 2 -2.72 -11.27 15.45
N ASN A 3 -3.82 -11.26 14.70
CA ASN A 3 -3.87 -11.95 13.41
C ASN A 3 -3.17 -11.08 12.36
N LEU A 4 -1.91 -11.42 12.04
CA LEU A 4 -1.09 -10.69 11.08
C LEU A 4 -1.80 -10.52 9.72
N TRP A 5 -2.60 -11.49 9.29
CA TRP A 5 -3.33 -11.40 8.02
C TRP A 5 -4.43 -10.35 8.08
N ALA A 6 -5.16 -10.29 9.20
CA ALA A 6 -6.13 -9.23 9.44
C ALA A 6 -5.47 -7.85 9.44
N LYS A 7 -4.28 -7.72 10.05
CA LYS A 7 -3.53 -6.46 10.06
C LYS A 7 -3.06 -6.02 8.67
N ILE A 8 -2.56 -6.97 7.87
CA ILE A 8 -2.16 -6.71 6.48
C ILE A 8 -3.38 -6.29 5.66
N GLY A 9 -4.52 -6.99 5.80
CA GLY A 9 -5.76 -6.67 5.11
C GLY A 9 -6.33 -5.29 5.48
N GLU A 10 -6.34 -4.93 6.76
CA GLU A 10 -6.73 -3.60 7.24
C GLU A 10 -5.81 -2.51 6.65
N THR A 11 -4.49 -2.75 6.69
CA THR A 11 -3.50 -1.83 6.12
C THR A 11 -3.68 -1.70 4.60
N ALA A 12 -4.05 -2.78 3.90
CA ALA A 12 -4.34 -2.77 2.47
C ALA A 12 -5.56 -1.91 2.16
N GLY A 13 -6.62 -2.00 2.97
CA GLY A 13 -7.79 -1.10 2.87
C GLY A 13 -7.41 0.36 3.09
N ARG A 14 -6.55 0.65 4.08
CA ARG A 14 -6.05 2.01 4.31
C ARG A 14 -5.25 2.54 3.11
N ILE A 15 -4.35 1.73 2.54
CA ILE A 15 -3.57 2.08 1.34
C ILE A 15 -4.51 2.34 0.16
N TYR A 16 -5.50 1.48 -0.07
CA TYR A 16 -6.48 1.65 -1.14
C TYR A 16 -7.16 3.02 -1.04
N ASN A 17 -7.63 3.41 0.16
CA ASN A 17 -8.26 4.70 0.38
C ASN A 17 -7.33 5.88 0.10
N ILE A 18 -6.04 5.80 0.48
CA ILE A 18 -5.05 6.84 0.15
C ILE A 18 -4.86 6.96 -1.37
N LEU A 19 -4.91 5.85 -2.10
CA LEU A 19 -4.72 5.82 -3.55
C LEU A 19 -5.95 6.30 -4.34
N LEU A 20 -7.14 6.40 -3.71
CA LEU A 20 -8.31 7.08 -4.30
C LEU A 20 -8.02 8.57 -4.55
N GLU A 21 -7.12 9.18 -3.78
CA GLU A 21 -6.65 10.56 -3.98
C GLU A 21 -5.58 10.68 -5.10
N GLY A 22 -5.35 9.61 -5.86
CA GLY A 22 -4.35 9.52 -6.91
C GLY A 22 -3.06 8.81 -6.49
N GLU A 23 -2.24 8.50 -7.49
CA GLU A 23 -1.03 7.69 -7.34
C GLU A 23 -0.03 8.24 -6.31
N LYS A 24 0.72 7.33 -5.69
CA LYS A 24 1.73 7.64 -4.68
C LYS A 24 2.97 6.79 -4.91
N THR A 25 4.13 7.33 -4.58
CA THR A 25 5.35 6.53 -4.48
C THR A 25 5.32 5.65 -3.23
N LEU A 26 6.05 4.53 -3.25
CA LEU A 26 6.22 3.69 -2.05
C LEU A 26 6.70 4.51 -0.85
N SER A 27 7.65 5.43 -1.06
CA SER A 27 8.18 6.30 -0.02
C SER A 27 7.13 7.28 0.54
N GLN A 28 6.20 7.77 -0.28
CA GLN A 28 5.08 8.60 0.17
C GLN A 28 4.12 7.78 1.03
N LEU A 29 3.74 6.57 0.59
CA LEU A 29 2.89 5.66 1.38
C LEU A 29 3.54 5.31 2.71
N GLU A 30 4.83 4.94 2.70
CA GLU A 30 5.59 4.66 3.93
C GLU A 30 5.63 5.87 4.86
N LYS A 31 5.85 7.09 4.34
CA LYS A 31 5.88 8.31 5.16
C LYS A 31 4.51 8.61 5.80
N ILE A 32 3.41 8.42 5.07
CA ILE A 32 2.05 8.65 5.58
C ILE A 32 1.73 7.62 6.65
N LEU A 33 1.84 6.33 6.34
CA LEU A 33 1.41 5.25 7.21
C LEU A 33 2.33 5.08 8.43
N ARG A 34 3.62 5.39 8.34
CA ARG A 34 4.48 5.38 9.53
C ARG A 34 4.07 6.43 10.57
N LYS A 35 3.51 7.57 10.14
CA LYS A 35 2.94 8.57 11.07
C LYS A 35 1.68 8.06 11.76
N GLU A 36 0.96 7.16 11.12
CA GLU A 36 -0.21 6.46 11.66
C GLU A 36 0.16 5.20 12.47
N GLY A 37 1.46 4.90 12.64
CA GLY A 37 1.96 3.80 13.46
C GLY A 37 2.15 2.46 12.74
N TYR A 38 1.95 2.41 11.42
CA TYR A 38 2.15 1.17 10.66
C TYR A 38 3.63 0.85 10.44
N SER A 39 3.97 -0.44 10.48
CA SER A 39 5.34 -0.90 10.23
C SER A 39 5.66 -0.93 8.72
N PRO A 40 6.91 -0.62 8.31
CA PRO A 40 7.31 -0.67 6.90
C PRO A 40 7.11 -2.03 6.23
N SER A 41 7.29 -3.13 6.98
CA SER A 41 7.08 -4.49 6.47
C SER A 41 5.60 -4.75 6.17
N VAL A 42 4.69 -4.37 7.07
CA VAL A 42 3.24 -4.55 6.88
C VAL A 42 2.73 -3.68 5.73
N ILE A 43 3.26 -2.47 5.56
CA ILE A 43 2.92 -1.61 4.41
C ILE A 43 3.26 -2.30 3.08
N LYS A 44 4.47 -2.88 2.97
CA LYS A 44 4.89 -3.61 1.75
C LYS A 44 4.04 -4.86 1.51
N MET A 45 3.73 -5.62 2.58
CA MET A 45 2.85 -6.78 2.50
C MET A 45 1.43 -6.39 2.07
N ALA A 46 0.92 -5.27 2.55
CA ALA A 46 -0.40 -4.74 2.19
C ALA A 46 -0.47 -4.29 0.72
N ILE A 47 0.59 -3.69 0.18
CA ILE A 47 0.69 -3.41 -1.26
C ILE A 47 0.66 -4.73 -2.06
N GLY A 48 1.42 -5.74 -1.61
CA GLY A 48 1.38 -7.08 -2.20
C GLY A 48 0.00 -7.73 -2.13
N TRP A 49 -0.76 -7.50 -1.05
CA TRP A 49 -2.13 -7.97 -0.90
C TRP A 49 -3.05 -7.36 -1.96
N LEU A 50 -2.96 -6.05 -2.19
CA LEU A 50 -3.72 -5.37 -3.25
C LEU A 50 -3.32 -5.85 -4.64
N ALA A 51 -2.02 -6.10 -4.87
CA ALA A 51 -1.53 -6.61 -6.14
C ALA A 51 -2.05 -8.03 -6.42
N ARG A 52 -2.11 -8.90 -5.39
CA ARG A 52 -2.70 -10.24 -5.47
C ARG A 52 -4.18 -10.21 -5.90
N GLU A 53 -4.90 -9.16 -5.52
CA GLU A 53 -6.32 -8.95 -5.83
C GLU A 53 -6.55 -8.13 -7.11
N ASP A 54 -5.48 -7.88 -7.88
CA ASP A 54 -5.51 -7.09 -9.12
C ASP A 54 -6.06 -5.66 -8.96
N LYS A 55 -5.87 -5.05 -7.78
CA LYS A 55 -6.39 -3.71 -7.47
C LYS A 55 -5.43 -2.56 -7.80
N VAL A 56 -4.13 -2.85 -7.86
CA VAL A 56 -3.08 -1.84 -8.06
C VAL A 56 -2.11 -2.22 -9.17
N ASP A 57 -1.59 -1.21 -9.85
CA ASP A 57 -0.37 -1.30 -10.65
C ASP A 57 0.82 -0.84 -9.81
N VAL A 58 1.93 -1.56 -9.93
CA VAL A 58 3.21 -1.19 -9.33
C VAL A 58 4.20 -0.92 -10.46
N LEU A 59 4.40 0.36 -10.76
CA LEU A 59 5.27 0.83 -11.82
C LEU A 59 6.65 1.16 -11.24
N LYS A 60 7.71 0.70 -11.89
CA LYS A 60 9.08 1.07 -11.55
C LYS A 60 9.58 2.10 -12.56
N ASP A 61 9.70 3.35 -12.11
CA ASP A 61 10.36 4.41 -12.88
C ASP A 61 11.75 4.66 -12.29
N ASN A 62 12.78 4.18 -13.00
CA ASN A 62 14.18 4.28 -12.61
C ASN A 62 14.44 3.80 -11.17
N ARG A 63 14.41 4.75 -10.21
CA ARG A 63 14.68 4.57 -8.78
C ARG A 63 13.45 4.61 -7.88
N LYS A 64 12.27 4.94 -8.41
CA LYS A 64 11.03 5.09 -7.64
C LYS A 64 10.03 4.00 -8.03
N MET A 65 9.34 3.46 -7.03
CA MET A 65 8.17 2.62 -7.23
C MET A 65 6.93 3.50 -7.05
N VAL A 66 6.12 3.59 -8.10
CA VAL A 66 4.82 4.29 -8.11
C VAL A 66 3.72 3.24 -8.01
N ILE A 67 2.77 3.48 -7.11
CA ILE A 67 1.61 2.64 -6.89
C ILE A 67 0.36 3.45 -7.28
N LYS A 68 -0.50 2.87 -8.11
CA LYS A 68 -1.77 3.47 -8.53
C LYS A 68 -2.88 2.42 -8.55
N LEU A 69 -4.13 2.83 -8.38
CA LEU A 69 -5.28 1.95 -8.58
C LEU A 69 -5.44 1.60 -10.06
N LYS A 70 -5.82 0.36 -10.36
CA LYS A 70 -6.07 -0.10 -11.74
C LYS A 70 -7.38 0.46 -12.31
N ASN A 71 -8.44 0.43 -11.51
CA ASN A 71 -9.77 0.96 -11.83
C ASN A 71 -10.28 1.73 -10.61
N PRO A 72 -9.95 3.04 -10.49
CA PRO A 72 -10.35 3.86 -9.35
C PRO A 72 -11.86 4.08 -9.26
#